data_AF-A0A9D2U4V7-F1
#
_entry.id   AF-A0A9D2U4V7-F1
#
_cell.length_a   1.000
_cell.length_b   1.000
_cell.length_c   1.000
_cell.angle_alpha   90.00
_cell.angle_beta   90.00
_cell.angle_gamma   90.00
#
_symmetry.space_group_name_H-M   'P 1'
#
loop_
_entity.id
_entity.type
_entity.pdbx_description
1 polymer ?
#
loop_
_entity_poly.entity_id
_entity_poly.type
_entity_poly.pdbx_seq_one_letter_code
_entity_poly.pdbx_strand_id
1 'polypeptide(L)'
;MMHYSEDANKQYHIQVGKGDVGRYVILPGDPKRCVKIAKYFDNPVLVADSREYVTYTGYLDGVKVSVTSTGIGGPSASIAMEELTMSGADTFIRIGTCGGM
;
A
#
# COMPACT_ATOMS: atom_id res chain seq x y z
N MET A 1 23.66 10.94 -5.45
CA MET A 1 22.85 9.90 -4.78
C MET A 1 22.39 8.94 -5.87
N MET A 2 22.55 7.63 -5.71
CA MET A 2 22.13 6.66 -6.73
C MET A 2 20.62 6.43 -6.58
N HIS A 3 19.84 6.73 -7.63
CA HIS A 3 18.40 6.45 -7.65
C HIS A 3 18.18 5.07 -8.23
N TYR A 4 17.61 4.16 -7.43
CA TYR A 4 17.31 2.80 -7.86
C TYR A 4 15.94 2.68 -8.55
N SER A 5 15.03 3.63 -8.30
CA SER A 5 13.71 3.68 -8.96
C SER A 5 13.82 4.13 -10.41
N GLU A 6 13.04 3.50 -11.28
CA GLU A 6 12.91 3.89 -12.70
C GLU A 6 12.26 5.27 -12.85
N ASP A 7 11.34 5.63 -11.94
CA ASP A 7 10.77 6.98 -11.80
C ASP A 7 11.28 7.62 -10.52
N ALA A 8 11.95 8.77 -10.66
CA ALA A 8 12.52 9.53 -9.55
C ALA A 8 11.48 10.00 -8.51
N ASN A 9 10.19 10.05 -8.89
CA ASN A 9 9.09 10.43 -8.01
C ASN A 9 8.41 9.24 -7.33
N LYS A 10 8.82 8.01 -7.66
CA LYS A 10 8.25 6.77 -7.13
C LYS A 10 9.24 6.05 -6.24
N GLN A 11 8.71 5.33 -5.26
CA GLN A 11 9.47 4.44 -4.40
C GLN A 11 9.86 3.17 -5.15
N TYR A 12 11.03 2.63 -4.82
CA TYR A 12 11.68 1.59 -5.61
C TYR A 12 10.88 0.28 -5.67
N HIS A 13 10.35 -0.20 -4.53
CA HIS A 13 9.69 -1.50 -4.48
C HIS A 13 8.20 -1.41 -4.79
N ILE A 14 7.49 -0.47 -4.17
CA ILE A 14 6.03 -0.39 -4.24
C ILE A 14 5.52 0.49 -5.39
N GLN A 15 6.41 1.23 -6.05
CA GLN A 15 6.10 2.06 -7.23
C GLN A 15 4.99 3.09 -7.01
N VAL A 16 4.90 3.64 -5.79
CA VAL A 16 4.04 4.78 -5.44
C VAL A 16 4.89 5.98 -5.04
N GLY A 17 4.33 7.18 -5.06
CA GLY A 17 4.99 8.43 -4.67
C GLY A 17 4.07 9.35 -3.88
N LYS A 18 4.55 10.56 -3.61
CA LYS A 18 3.74 11.56 -2.89
C LYS A 18 2.46 11.89 -3.67
N GLY A 19 1.33 11.82 -2.98
CA GLY A 19 0.02 12.09 -3.55
C GLY A 19 -0.66 10.88 -4.21
N ASP A 20 0.04 9.75 -4.38
CA ASP A 20 -0.56 8.51 -4.89
C ASP A 20 -1.40 7.80 -3.81
N VAL A 21 -0.97 7.90 -2.55
CA VAL A 21 -1.60 7.24 -1.40
C VAL A 21 -2.24 8.25 -0.45
N GLY A 22 -3.21 7.79 0.34
CA GLY A 22 -3.78 8.52 1.45
C GLY A 22 -2.90 8.46 2.71
N ARG A 23 -3.27 9.25 3.74
CA ARG A 23 -2.61 9.19 5.06
C ARG A 23 -2.88 7.86 5.79
N TYR A 24 -4.05 7.27 5.52
CA TYR A 24 -4.50 6.01 6.11
C TYR A 24 -4.32 4.86 5.11
N VAL A 25 -3.61 3.80 5.50
CA VAL A 25 -3.31 2.67 4.64
C VAL A 25 -3.63 1.34 5.31
N ILE A 26 -4.42 0.52 4.63
CA ILE A 26 -4.72 -0.86 5.03
C ILE A 26 -3.65 -1.79 4.44
N LEU A 27 -3.12 -2.70 5.26
CA LEU A 27 -1.99 -3.57 4.90
C LEU A 27 -2.37 -5.07 4.94
N PRO A 28 -2.99 -5.63 3.89
CA PRO A 28 -3.13 -7.08 3.77
C PRO A 28 -1.79 -7.74 3.42
N GLY A 29 -1.62 -9.03 3.76
CA GLY A 29 -0.47 -9.81 3.28
C GLY A 29 -0.62 -10.23 1.80
N ASP A 30 -1.80 -10.71 1.43
CA ASP A 30 -2.09 -11.23 0.09
C ASP A 30 -2.44 -10.09 -0.90
N PRO A 31 -1.71 -9.94 -2.02
CA PRO A 31 -2.02 -8.96 -3.08
C PRO A 31 -3.45 -9.05 -3.61
N LYS A 32 -4.00 -10.27 -3.70
CA LYS A 32 -5.36 -10.51 -4.19
C LYS A 32 -6.42 -9.98 -3.23
N ARG A 33 -6.06 -9.69 -1.97
CA ARG A 33 -6.98 -9.07 -1.00
C ARG A 33 -7.11 -7.57 -1.20
N CYS A 34 -6.16 -6.89 -1.86
CA CYS A 34 -6.22 -5.46 -2.12
C CYS A 34 -7.46 -5.10 -2.94
N VAL A 35 -7.73 -5.79 -4.05
CA VAL A 35 -8.94 -5.54 -4.86
C VAL A 35 -10.24 -5.80 -4.07
N LYS A 36 -10.24 -6.78 -3.15
CA LYS A 36 -11.41 -7.05 -2.29
C LYS A 36 -11.64 -5.91 -1.29
N ILE A 37 -10.58 -5.37 -0.68
CA ILE A 37 -10.66 -4.25 0.25
C ILE A 37 -11.02 -2.96 -0.49
N ALA A 38 -10.43 -2.71 -1.66
CA ALA A 38 -10.67 -1.50 -2.45
C ALA A 38 -12.13 -1.34 -2.87
N LYS A 39 -12.89 -2.43 -3.01
CA LYS A 39 -14.35 -2.39 -3.27
C LYS A 39 -15.17 -1.72 -2.16
N TYR A 40 -14.59 -1.53 -0.96
CA TYR A 40 -15.22 -0.80 0.13
C TYR A 40 -14.88 0.69 0.14
N PHE A 41 -13.97 1.14 -0.74
CA PHE A 41 -13.68 2.56 -0.92
C PHE A 41 -14.61 3.16 -1.97
N ASP A 42 -14.83 4.46 -1.88
CA ASP A 42 -15.43 5.27 -2.93
C ASP A 42 -14.38 5.54 -4.03
N ASN A 43 -14.78 5.36 -5.29
CA ASN A 43 -13.96 5.60 -6.49
C ASN A 43 -12.55 4.99 -6.43
N PRO A 44 -12.39 3.68 -6.16
CA PRO A 44 -11.09 3.06 -6.04
C PRO A 44 -10.39 2.99 -7.41
N VAL A 45 -9.11 3.36 -7.43
CA VAL A 45 -8.23 3.23 -8.59
C VAL A 45 -7.03 2.35 -8.26
N LEU A 46 -6.62 1.51 -9.21
CA LEU A 46 -5.34 0.80 -9.13
C LEU A 46 -4.23 1.82 -9.38
N VAL A 47 -3.31 1.94 -8.43
CA VAL A 47 -2.23 2.93 -8.48
C VAL A 47 -0.92 2.28 -8.92
N ALA A 48 -0.63 1.11 -8.36
CA ALA A 48 0.59 0.37 -8.66
C ALA A 48 0.37 -1.14 -8.46
N ASP A 49 1.08 -1.93 -9.26
CA ASP A 49 1.20 -3.39 -9.13
C ASP A 49 2.67 -3.74 -9.41
N SER A 50 3.44 -3.92 -8.34
CA SER A 50 4.88 -4.16 -8.41
C SER A 50 5.28 -5.24 -7.41
N ARG A 51 5.89 -6.33 -7.89
CA ARG A 51 6.27 -7.49 -7.07
C ARG A 51 5.07 -8.02 -6.27
N GLU A 52 5.17 -8.10 -4.94
CA GLU A 52 4.08 -8.44 -4.02
C GLU A 52 3.26 -7.23 -3.55
N TYR A 53 3.50 -6.03 -4.08
CA TYR A 53 2.91 -4.76 -3.63
C TYR A 53 1.88 -4.27 -4.65
N VAL A 54 0.62 -4.62 -4.42
CA VAL A 54 -0.53 -4.08 -5.14
C VAL A 54 -1.11 -2.95 -4.31
N THR A 55 -1.20 -1.75 -4.88
CA THR A 55 -1.75 -0.56 -4.22
C THR A 55 -2.99 -0.05 -4.93
N TYR A 56 -4.08 0.09 -4.19
CA TYR A 56 -5.27 0.84 -4.59
C TYR A 56 -5.43 2.06 -3.70
N THR A 57 -5.98 3.12 -4.28
CA THR A 57 -6.35 4.34 -3.55
C THR A 57 -7.77 4.73 -3.91
N GLY A 58 -8.53 5.19 -2.91
CA GLY A 58 -9.88 5.70 -3.07
C GLY A 58 -10.21 6.62 -1.89
N TYR A 59 -11.48 6.68 -1.52
CA TYR A 59 -11.94 7.50 -0.40
C TYR A 59 -12.82 6.71 0.56
N LEU A 60 -12.82 7.12 1.83
CA LEU A 60 -13.78 6.73 2.85
C LEU A 60 -14.25 8.00 3.55
N ASP A 61 -15.55 8.26 3.55
CA ASP A 61 -16.14 9.49 4.12
C ASP A 61 -15.45 10.77 3.60
N GLY A 62 -15.10 10.78 2.31
CA GLY A 62 -14.38 11.88 1.66
C GLY A 62 -12.88 11.98 1.99
N VAL A 63 -12.36 11.11 2.87
CA VAL A 63 -10.95 11.06 3.24
C VAL A 63 -10.20 10.11 2.31
N LYS A 64 -9.08 10.55 1.74
CA LYS A 64 -8.24 9.71 0.88
C LYS A 64 -7.60 8.58 1.69
N VAL A 65 -7.84 7.34 1.26
CA VAL A 65 -7.33 6.13 1.89
C VAL A 65 -6.73 5.19 0.85
N SER A 66 -5.84 4.31 1.28
CA SER A 66 -5.20 3.33 0.40
C SER A 66 -5.22 1.93 1.00
N VAL A 67 -5.03 0.94 0.15
CA VAL A 67 -4.72 -0.44 0.54
C VAL A 67 -3.49 -0.90 -0.25
N THR A 68 -2.48 -1.40 0.45
CA THR A 68 -1.22 -1.88 -0.14
C THR A 68 -0.86 -3.24 0.44
N SER A 69 -0.66 -4.25 -0.41
CA SER A 69 -0.23 -5.57 0.08
C SER A 69 1.21 -5.57 0.53
N THR A 70 1.53 -6.41 1.51
CA THR A 70 2.87 -6.52 2.11
C THR A 70 3.61 -7.80 1.77
N GLY A 71 2.98 -8.76 1.10
CA GLY A 71 3.46 -10.13 1.06
C GLY A 71 3.51 -10.81 2.44
N ILE A 72 4.22 -11.93 2.51
CA ILE A 72 4.40 -12.73 3.73
C ILE A 72 5.74 -12.37 4.39
N GLY A 73 5.68 -12.07 5.69
CA GLY A 73 6.87 -11.90 6.52
C GLY A 73 7.20 -10.44 6.86
N GLY A 74 8.04 -10.28 7.88
CA GLY A 74 8.51 -8.97 8.35
C GLY A 74 9.32 -8.19 7.30
N PRO A 75 10.23 -8.81 6.52
CA PRO A 75 11.07 -8.07 5.56
C PRO A 75 10.25 -7.29 4.52
N SER A 76 9.35 -7.95 3.81
CA SER A 76 8.52 -7.30 2.79
C SER A 76 7.53 -6.29 3.40
N ALA A 77 6.98 -6.59 4.58
CA ALA A 77 6.13 -5.65 5.30
C ALA A 77 6.86 -4.36 5.73
N SER A 78 8.12 -4.48 6.15
CA SER A 78 8.92 -3.30 6.52
C SER A 78 9.22 -2.40 5.31
N ILE A 79 9.52 -2.99 4.14
CA ILE A 79 9.70 -2.24 2.89
C ILE A 79 8.45 -1.44 2.54
N ALA A 80 7.27 -2.09 2.57
CA ALA A 80 6.01 -1.41 2.27
C ALA A 80 5.77 -0.22 3.22
N MET A 81 5.98 -0.42 4.53
CA MET A 81 5.74 0.62 5.52
C MET A 81 6.69 1.82 5.36
N GLU A 82 7.98 1.59 5.13
CA GLU A 82 8.97 2.64 4.91
C GLU A 82 8.64 3.47 3.66
N GLU A 83 8.37 2.80 2.54
CA GLU A 83 8.08 3.47 1.27
C GLU A 83 6.73 4.22 1.30
N LEU A 84 5.71 3.67 1.97
CA LEU A 84 4.44 4.35 2.19
C LEU A 84 4.63 5.60 3.08
N THR A 85 5.44 5.50 4.13
CA THR A 85 5.75 6.64 5.01
C THR A 85 6.46 7.76 4.24
N MET A 86 7.46 7.42 3.42
CA MET A 86 8.11 8.40 2.53
C MET A 86 7.17 9.02 1.50
N SER A 87 6.08 8.32 1.17
CA SER A 87 5.03 8.77 0.24
C SER A 87 3.90 9.56 0.93
N GLY A 88 3.96 9.72 2.26
CA GLY A 88 3.05 10.57 3.04
C GLY A 88 1.97 9.84 3.83
N ALA A 89 2.00 8.50 3.89
CA ALA A 89 1.17 7.74 4.82
C ALA A 89 1.70 7.87 6.26
N ASP A 90 0.80 7.87 7.24
CA ASP A 90 1.18 7.95 8.67
C ASP A 90 0.37 7.04 9.59
N THR A 91 -0.72 6.45 9.09
CA THR A 91 -1.63 5.63 9.87
C THR A 91 -1.85 4.29 9.16
N PHE A 92 -1.50 3.20 9.82
CA PHE A 92 -1.50 1.85 9.21
C PHE A 92 -2.34 0.86 10.00
N ILE A 93 -3.14 0.05 9.30
CA ILE A 93 -3.91 -1.05 9.89
C ILE A 93 -3.64 -2.33 9.11
N ARG A 94 -3.05 -3.34 9.76
CA ARG A 94 -2.81 -4.65 9.15
C ARG A 94 -4.07 -5.52 9.20
N ILE A 95 -4.47 -6.09 8.06
CA ILE A 95 -5.58 -7.05 7.95
C ILE A 95 -5.06 -8.40 7.45
N GLY A 96 -4.73 -9.26 8.41
CA GLY A 96 -4.14 -10.59 8.19
C GLY A 96 -5.10 -11.75 8.46
N THR A 97 -4.52 -12.94 8.50
CA THR A 97 -5.14 -14.19 8.98
C THR A 97 -4.26 -14.77 10.07
N CYS A 98 -4.84 -15.47 11.03
CA CYS A 98 -4.12 -16.15 12.11
C CYS A 98 -4.74 -17.52 12.41
N GLY A 99 -3.98 -18.41 13.03
CA GLY A 99 -4.48 -19.65 13.63
C GLY A 99 -4.69 -19.45 15.13
N GLY A 100 -5.77 -20.02 15.68
CA GLY A 100 -6.03 -19.99 17.12
C GLY A 100 -5.01 -20.81 17.91
N MET A 101 -4.73 -20.38 19.15
CA MET A 101 -3.88 -21.07 20.11
C MET A 101 -4.64 -21.29 21.42
#